data_AF-A0AA38FL90-F1
#
_entry.id   AF-A0AA38FL90-F1
#
_cell.length_a   1.000
_cell.length_b   1.000
_cell.length_c   1.000
_cell.angle_alpha   90.00
_cell.angle_beta   90.00
_cell.angle_gamma   90.00
#
_symmetry.space_group_name_H-M   'P 1'
#
loop_
_entity.id
_entity.type
_entity.pdbx_description
1 polymer ?
#
loop_
_entity_poly.entity_id
_entity_poly.type
_entity_poly.pdbx_seq_one_letter_code
_entity_poly.pdbx_strand_id
1 'polypeptide(L)'
;SSFAPYLGNVICCPQLETMLHILVGESSKSNGLLALNATLADYCFSDVQRLLISQGANESLPSICSAQPFNLTEGSCPVKSVKEFEQTVNGSKLLVDCKTVDPVKECCNPVCQPAISEAARRLALKAPGLFSEDDVRMSPLQQTVVDDCQRVVLRWLSSQITSDKAKSVLRGLFNCNVNRVCPLDFPDPSAVARNCAHALQNQTKCCTTLDGYISGVQQQSFITNLQAIHCATSLGVMLQRRNITENIYILCHVNLKDFSLQAFGSEDAGCLLRSLPSDVTDDKSSGISFTCDLNDNIPAPWPLVPHSSTPSSCNKQINMPAFPAATSAWN
;
A
#
# COMPACT_ATOMS: atom_id res chain seq x y z
N SER A 1 11.36 17.62 5.02
CA SER A 1 12.08 16.75 4.06
C SER A 1 11.39 16.83 2.69
N SER A 2 12.15 17.02 1.60
CA SER A 2 11.61 17.08 0.22
C SER A 2 11.02 15.75 -0.27
N PHE A 3 11.33 14.63 0.42
CA PHE A 3 10.87 13.30 0.04
C PHE A 3 9.52 12.90 0.63
N ALA A 4 8.98 13.68 1.57
CA ALA A 4 7.71 13.38 2.24
C ALA A 4 6.52 13.09 1.29
N PRO A 5 6.27 13.87 0.21
CA PRO A 5 5.18 13.55 -0.71
C PRO A 5 5.43 12.26 -1.50
N TYR A 6 6.69 11.94 -1.82
CA TYR A 6 7.05 10.77 -2.62
C TYR A 6 7.05 9.46 -1.82
N LEU A 7 7.30 9.51 -0.51
CA LEU A 7 7.31 8.36 0.41
C LEU A 7 5.99 8.19 1.18
N GLY A 8 5.12 9.21 1.16
CA GLY A 8 3.90 9.27 1.96
C GLY A 8 3.04 8.02 1.81
N ASN A 9 2.55 7.78 0.58
CA ASN A 9 1.60 6.71 0.30
C ASN A 9 2.18 5.30 0.46
N VAL A 10 3.50 5.14 0.32
CA VAL A 10 4.14 3.81 0.28
C VAL A 10 4.72 3.40 1.62
N ILE A 11 5.23 4.35 2.42
CA ILE A 11 5.86 4.06 3.71
C ILE A 11 5.12 4.74 4.86
N CYS A 12 4.93 6.06 4.81
CA CYS A 12 4.51 6.82 5.98
C CYS A 12 3.05 6.58 6.36
N CYS A 13 2.13 6.52 5.39
CA CYS A 13 0.70 6.35 5.65
C CYS A 13 0.36 4.97 6.23
N PRO A 14 0.88 3.84 5.69
CA PRO A 14 0.73 2.53 6.33
C PRO A 14 1.25 2.48 7.77
N GLN A 15 2.36 3.17 8.05
CA GLN A 15 2.93 3.25 9.40
C GLN A 15 2.05 4.08 10.35
N LEU A 16 1.57 5.24 9.90
CA LEU A 16 0.66 6.08 10.67
C LEU A 16 -0.63 5.32 10.99
N GLU A 17 -1.25 4.70 9.98
CA GLU A 17 -2.47 3.92 10.14
C GLU A 17 -2.28 2.77 11.13
N THR A 18 -1.19 2.01 11.00
CA THR A 18 -0.79 0.97 11.96
C THR A 18 -0.72 1.53 13.39
N MET A 19 -0.03 2.65 13.58
CA MET A 19 0.16 3.25 14.89
C MET A 19 -1.17 3.65 15.53
N LEU A 20 -2.09 4.26 14.77
CA LEU A 20 -3.40 4.66 15.29
C LEU A 20 -4.23 3.46 15.75
N HIS A 21 -4.21 2.35 15.00
CA HIS A 21 -4.90 1.12 15.42
C HIS A 21 -4.30 0.50 16.68
N ILE A 22 -2.97 0.45 16.78
CA ILE A 22 -2.28 -0.09 17.97
C ILE A 22 -2.58 0.78 19.18
N LEU A 23 -2.55 2.11 19.04
CA LEU A 23 -2.81 3.02 20.15
C LEU A 23 -4.20 2.80 20.76
N VAL A 24 -5.25 2.75 19.93
CA VAL A 24 -6.61 2.51 20.42
C VAL A 24 -6.76 1.07 20.94
N GLY A 25 -6.15 0.10 20.27
CA GLY A 25 -6.14 -1.30 20.71
C GLY A 25 -5.49 -1.49 22.09
N GLU A 26 -4.35 -0.85 22.34
CA GLU A 26 -3.67 -0.87 23.65
C GLU A 26 -4.51 -0.16 24.72
N SER A 27 -5.08 1.00 24.40
CA SER A 27 -5.99 1.71 25.31
C SER A 27 -7.20 0.84 25.71
N SER A 28 -7.72 0.04 24.77
CA SER A 28 -8.87 -0.84 24.99
C SER A 28 -8.65 -1.91 26.06
N LYS A 29 -7.39 -2.30 26.32
CA LYS A 29 -7.06 -3.25 27.40
C LYS A 29 -7.44 -2.71 28.78
N SER A 30 -7.42 -1.39 28.94
CA SER A 30 -7.72 -0.71 30.20
C SER A 30 -9.17 -0.23 30.30
N ASN A 31 -9.75 0.27 29.20
CA ASN A 31 -11.08 0.89 29.20
C ASN A 31 -12.18 0.06 28.52
N GLY A 32 -11.84 -1.05 27.85
CA GLY A 32 -12.77 -1.92 27.14
C GLY A 32 -13.37 -1.33 25.85
N LEU A 33 -12.88 -0.18 25.39
CA LEU A 33 -13.41 0.54 24.21
C LEU A 33 -12.48 0.40 23.01
N LEU A 34 -13.06 0.07 21.86
CA LEU A 34 -12.40 -0.05 20.56
C LEU A 34 -12.54 1.21 19.70
N ALA A 35 -13.03 2.30 20.27
CA ALA A 35 -13.21 3.59 19.63
C ALA A 35 -13.18 4.70 20.68
N LEU A 36 -12.64 5.85 20.29
CA LEU A 36 -12.67 7.06 21.11
C LEU A 36 -13.91 7.88 20.76
N ASN A 37 -14.46 8.60 21.74
CA ASN A 37 -15.43 9.66 21.44
C ASN A 37 -14.75 10.82 20.70
N ALA A 38 -15.54 11.67 20.03
CA ALA A 38 -15.02 12.75 19.19
C ALA A 38 -14.00 13.65 19.91
N THR A 39 -14.31 14.10 21.13
CA THR A 39 -13.43 14.98 21.90
C THR A 39 -12.09 14.33 22.26
N LEU A 40 -12.11 13.08 22.72
CA LEU A 40 -10.89 12.35 23.05
C LEU A 40 -10.09 12.00 21.80
N ALA A 41 -10.76 11.73 20.68
CA ALA A 41 -10.13 11.51 19.38
C ALA A 41 -9.37 12.76 18.92
N ASP A 42 -9.95 13.96 19.05
CA ASP A 42 -9.28 15.23 18.70
C ASP A 42 -8.00 15.44 19.51
N TYR A 43 -8.07 15.28 20.84
CA TYR A 43 -6.91 15.43 21.70
C TYR A 43 -5.83 14.37 21.41
N CYS A 44 -6.24 13.11 21.33
CA CYS A 44 -5.32 12.00 21.06
C CYS A 44 -4.61 12.17 19.71
N PHE A 45 -5.34 12.56 18.66
CA PHE A 45 -4.77 12.80 17.35
C PHE A 45 -3.78 13.97 17.37
N SER A 46 -4.11 15.07 18.07
CA SER A 46 -3.22 16.22 18.22
C SER A 46 -1.91 15.85 18.95
N ASP A 47 -1.99 15.05 20.01
CA ASP A 47 -0.81 14.60 20.75
C ASP A 47 0.07 13.66 19.92
N VAL A 48 -0.54 12.75 19.16
CA VAL A 48 0.16 11.90 18.19
C VAL A 48 0.90 12.73 17.15
N GLN A 49 0.25 13.75 16.57
CA GLN A 49 0.89 14.64 15.60
C GLN A 49 2.09 15.36 16.19
N ARG A 50 1.94 15.96 17.38
CA ARG A 50 3.05 16.65 18.07
C ARG A 50 4.21 15.70 18.36
N LEU A 51 3.93 14.49 18.80
CA LEU A 51 4.93 13.47 19.01
C LEU A 51 5.69 13.16 17.72
N LEU A 52 4.98 12.88 16.62
CA LEU A 52 5.62 12.59 15.33
C LEU A 52 6.46 13.77 14.83
N ILE A 53 5.97 14.99 14.92
CA ILE A 53 6.70 16.21 14.52
C ILE A 53 7.99 16.35 15.35
N SER A 54 7.93 16.10 16.66
CA SER A 54 9.14 16.10 17.52
C SER A 54 10.15 15.00 17.17
N GLN A 55 9.71 13.96 16.46
CA GLN A 55 10.56 12.89 15.92
C GLN A 55 10.93 13.13 14.43
N GLY A 56 10.74 14.36 13.92
CA GLY A 56 11.15 14.73 12.57
C GLY A 56 10.13 14.45 11.46
N ALA A 57 8.90 14.05 11.80
CA ALA A 57 7.84 13.93 10.81
C ALA A 57 7.45 15.29 10.22
N ASN A 58 7.01 15.28 8.96
CA ASN A 58 6.50 16.48 8.31
C ASN A 58 5.14 16.88 8.91
N GLU A 59 4.94 18.17 9.20
CA GLU A 59 3.68 18.70 9.72
C GLU A 59 2.49 18.45 8.78
N SER A 60 2.75 18.27 7.48
CA SER A 60 1.74 17.92 6.47
C SER A 60 1.46 16.41 6.36
N LEU A 61 2.06 15.55 7.19
CA LEU A 61 1.79 14.11 7.15
C LEU A 61 0.29 13.75 7.25
N PRO A 62 -0.52 14.40 8.11
CA PRO A 62 -1.95 14.12 8.18
C PRO A 62 -2.69 14.42 6.88
N SER A 63 -2.36 15.52 6.19
CA SER A 63 -2.99 15.86 4.91
C SER A 63 -2.51 14.94 3.79
N ILE A 64 -1.22 14.56 3.78
CA ILE A 64 -0.66 13.58 2.83
C ILE A 64 -1.39 12.23 2.96
N CYS A 65 -1.64 11.77 4.19
CA CYS A 65 -2.26 10.47 4.45
C CYS A 65 -3.79 10.52 4.58
N SER A 66 -4.41 11.68 4.38
CA SER A 66 -5.84 11.89 4.64
C SER A 66 -6.28 11.43 6.04
N ALA A 67 -5.38 11.54 7.03
CA ALA A 67 -5.62 11.12 8.40
C ALA A 67 -6.32 12.24 9.20
N GLN A 68 -7.34 11.85 9.94
CA GLN A 68 -8.21 12.73 10.72
C GLN A 68 -8.50 12.13 12.10
N PRO A 69 -8.90 12.95 13.09
CA PRO A 69 -9.36 12.45 14.38
C PRO A 69 -10.47 11.40 14.28
N PHE A 70 -11.34 11.53 13.27
CA PHE A 70 -12.38 10.55 12.95
C PHE A 70 -11.84 9.12 12.73
N ASN A 71 -10.58 8.96 12.29
CA ASN A 71 -9.95 7.64 12.17
C ASN A 71 -9.72 6.93 13.52
N LEU A 72 -9.93 7.60 14.67
CA LEU A 72 -9.85 7.04 16.02
C LEU A 72 -11.23 6.72 16.63
N THR A 73 -12.32 7.15 15.99
CA THR A 73 -13.70 6.90 16.46
C THR A 73 -14.27 5.62 15.86
N GLU A 74 -15.49 5.23 16.24
CA GLU A 74 -16.23 4.11 15.66
C GLU A 74 -16.75 4.41 14.25
N GLY A 75 -16.71 5.68 13.84
CA GLY A 75 -17.38 6.18 12.66
C GLY A 75 -18.85 5.75 12.63
N SER A 76 -19.20 5.01 11.60
CA SER A 76 -20.55 4.47 11.37
C SER A 76 -20.70 3.04 11.88
N CYS A 77 -19.66 2.42 12.44
CA CYS A 77 -19.74 1.05 12.93
C CYS A 77 -20.61 0.97 14.20
N PRO A 78 -21.61 0.07 14.26
CA PRO A 78 -22.51 -0.03 15.40
C PRO A 78 -21.89 -0.64 16.66
N VAL A 79 -20.62 -1.08 16.60
CA VAL A 79 -19.92 -1.75 17.69
C VAL A 79 -18.69 -0.94 18.09
N LYS A 80 -18.58 -0.64 19.39
CA LYS A 80 -17.47 0.18 19.92
C LYS A 80 -16.79 -0.40 21.15
N SER A 81 -17.27 -1.50 21.71
CA SER A 81 -16.68 -2.14 22.90
C SER A 81 -16.17 -3.54 22.61
N VAL A 82 -15.16 -3.98 23.38
CA VAL A 82 -14.61 -5.34 23.30
C VAL A 82 -15.70 -6.39 23.58
N LYS A 83 -16.56 -6.13 24.56
CA LYS A 83 -17.66 -7.04 24.93
C LYS A 83 -18.65 -7.27 23.79
N GLU A 84 -19.11 -6.21 23.13
CA GLU A 84 -20.02 -6.31 21.99
C GLU A 84 -19.36 -7.00 20.78
N PHE A 85 -18.06 -6.73 20.57
CA PHE A 85 -17.27 -7.37 19.53
C PHE A 85 -17.25 -8.89 19.73
N GLU A 86 -16.85 -9.36 20.92
CA GLU A 86 -16.68 -10.79 21.24
C GLU A 86 -18.01 -11.56 21.25
N GLN A 87 -19.13 -10.87 21.47
CA GLN A 87 -20.47 -11.45 21.30
C GLN A 87 -20.86 -11.67 19.84
N THR A 88 -20.22 -10.98 18.90
CA THR A 88 -20.58 -10.96 17.47
C THR A 88 -19.60 -11.77 16.62
N VAL A 89 -18.32 -11.64 16.92
CA VAL A 89 -17.21 -12.20 16.14
C VAL A 89 -16.56 -13.31 16.94
N ASN A 90 -16.26 -14.43 16.28
CA ASN A 90 -15.44 -15.48 16.88
C ASN A 90 -13.98 -15.02 16.93
N GLY A 91 -13.62 -14.34 18.03
CA GLY A 91 -12.28 -13.81 18.24
C GLY A 91 -11.19 -14.88 18.20
N SER A 92 -11.47 -16.09 18.70
CA SER A 92 -10.49 -17.19 18.68
C SER A 92 -10.09 -17.59 17.26
N LYS A 93 -11.08 -17.69 16.34
CA LYS A 93 -10.83 -17.97 14.93
C LYS A 93 -10.07 -16.83 14.27
N LEU A 94 -10.52 -15.59 14.48
CA LEU A 94 -9.87 -14.41 13.92
C LEU A 94 -8.39 -14.31 14.37
N LEU A 95 -8.09 -14.64 15.62
CA LEU A 95 -6.71 -14.70 16.11
C LEU A 95 -5.91 -15.82 15.45
N VAL A 96 -6.47 -17.01 15.24
CA VAL A 96 -5.78 -18.08 14.51
C VAL A 96 -5.41 -17.63 13.10
N ASP A 97 -6.32 -16.93 12.43
CA ASP A 97 -6.14 -16.46 11.05
C ASP A 97 -5.15 -15.27 10.95
N CYS A 98 -4.98 -14.47 12.01
CA CYS A 98 -4.25 -13.19 11.97
C CYS A 98 -3.06 -13.05 12.93
N LYS A 99 -2.83 -13.97 13.87
CA LYS A 99 -1.79 -13.82 14.92
C LYS A 99 -0.37 -13.74 14.37
N THR A 100 -0.15 -14.30 13.17
CA THR A 100 1.11 -14.21 12.43
C THR A 100 0.80 -13.96 10.97
N VAL A 101 1.34 -12.87 10.41
CA VAL A 101 1.15 -12.50 9.01
C VAL A 101 2.51 -12.46 8.33
N ASP A 102 2.70 -13.33 7.34
CA ASP A 102 3.81 -13.22 6.39
C ASP A 102 3.39 -12.21 5.31
N PRO A 103 4.05 -11.06 5.16
CA PRO A 103 3.56 -10.00 4.28
C PRO A 103 3.49 -10.42 2.81
N VAL A 104 4.37 -11.31 2.34
CA VAL A 104 4.38 -11.77 0.94
C VAL A 104 3.26 -12.77 0.71
N LYS A 105 3.12 -13.77 1.59
CA LYS A 105 2.03 -14.75 1.51
C LYS A 105 0.68 -14.09 1.67
N GLU A 106 0.51 -13.19 2.64
CA GLU A 106 -0.75 -12.48 2.82
C GLU A 106 -1.10 -11.66 1.58
N CYS A 107 -0.10 -11.16 0.85
CA CYS A 107 -0.39 -10.47 -0.39
C CYS A 107 -0.80 -11.34 -1.56
N CYS A 108 -0.36 -12.58 -1.55
CA CYS A 108 -0.57 -13.53 -2.64
C CYS A 108 -1.68 -14.54 -2.42
N ASN A 109 -1.85 -14.97 -1.19
CA ASN A 109 -2.83 -15.92 -0.73
C ASN A 109 -3.32 -15.43 0.64
N PRO A 110 -4.15 -14.38 0.67
CA PRO A 110 -4.55 -13.73 1.91
C PRO A 110 -5.40 -14.66 2.78
N VAL A 111 -5.08 -14.68 4.07
CA VAL A 111 -5.87 -15.42 5.08
C VAL A 111 -6.45 -14.43 6.08
N CYS A 112 -5.63 -13.50 6.57
CA CYS A 112 -6.04 -12.58 7.61
C CYS A 112 -6.99 -11.48 7.07
N GLN A 113 -6.73 -10.92 5.90
CA GLN A 113 -7.61 -9.91 5.30
C GLN A 113 -9.05 -10.42 5.06
N PRO A 114 -9.27 -11.61 4.46
CA PRO A 114 -10.61 -12.19 4.38
C PRO A 114 -11.28 -12.38 5.74
N ALA A 115 -10.52 -12.81 6.76
CA ALA A 115 -11.04 -12.98 8.11
C ALA A 115 -11.47 -11.62 8.73
N ILE A 116 -10.67 -10.57 8.53
CA ILE A 116 -11.00 -9.20 8.95
C ILE A 116 -12.24 -8.69 8.24
N SER A 117 -12.33 -8.86 6.92
CA SER A 117 -13.47 -8.41 6.12
C SER A 117 -14.77 -9.12 6.51
N GLU A 118 -14.73 -10.43 6.76
CA GLU A 118 -15.89 -11.18 7.23
C GLU A 118 -16.30 -10.75 8.65
N ALA A 119 -15.34 -10.52 9.56
CA ALA A 119 -15.62 -10.00 10.88
C ALA A 119 -16.27 -8.60 10.80
N ALA A 120 -15.73 -7.71 9.97
CA ALA A 120 -16.26 -6.36 9.78
C ALA A 120 -17.69 -6.38 9.23
N ARG A 121 -17.96 -7.25 8.24
CA ARG A 121 -19.31 -7.44 7.69
C ARG A 121 -20.30 -7.88 8.78
N ARG A 122 -19.91 -8.82 9.66
CA ARG A 122 -20.75 -9.26 10.78
C ARG A 122 -21.07 -8.13 11.77
N LEU A 123 -20.10 -7.26 12.04
CA LEU A 123 -20.33 -6.08 12.87
C LEU A 123 -21.29 -5.11 12.16
N ALA A 124 -21.06 -4.86 10.86
CA ALA A 124 -21.87 -3.96 10.06
C ALA A 124 -23.35 -4.40 9.97
N LEU A 125 -23.63 -5.70 9.93
CA LEU A 125 -24.99 -6.25 9.93
C LEU A 125 -25.83 -5.87 11.18
N LYS A 126 -25.20 -5.38 12.25
CA LYS A 126 -25.92 -4.83 13.41
C LYS A 126 -26.46 -3.41 13.17
N ALA A 127 -26.08 -2.76 12.07
CA ALA A 127 -26.58 -1.44 11.72
C ALA A 127 -28.07 -1.55 11.32
N PRO A 128 -28.99 -0.92 12.07
CA PRO A 128 -30.42 -1.11 11.89
C PRO A 128 -30.89 -0.59 10.52
N GLY A 129 -31.60 -1.43 9.77
CA GLY A 129 -32.25 -1.06 8.50
C GLY A 129 -31.30 -0.81 7.32
N LEU A 130 -29.99 -1.02 7.49
CA LEU A 130 -29.00 -0.71 6.44
C LEU A 130 -28.68 -1.90 5.54
N PHE A 131 -28.76 -3.12 6.06
CA PHE A 131 -28.47 -4.35 5.31
C PHE A 131 -29.75 -5.19 5.18
N SER A 132 -30.09 -5.57 3.94
CA SER A 132 -31.14 -6.55 3.62
C SER A 132 -30.50 -7.78 2.98
N GLU A 133 -31.01 -8.98 3.25
CA GLU A 133 -30.41 -10.25 2.77
C GLU A 133 -30.42 -10.42 1.24
N ASP A 134 -31.21 -9.62 0.51
CA ASP A 134 -31.43 -9.72 -0.94
C ASP A 134 -30.55 -8.80 -1.81
N ASP A 135 -29.67 -7.97 -1.22
CA ASP A 135 -28.93 -6.97 -2.00
C ASP A 135 -27.65 -7.54 -2.62
N VAL A 136 -27.70 -7.78 -3.94
CA VAL A 136 -26.59 -8.38 -4.71
C VAL A 136 -25.38 -7.42 -4.83
N ARG A 137 -25.57 -6.11 -4.60
CA ARG A 137 -24.49 -5.11 -4.65
C ARG A 137 -24.58 -4.14 -3.48
N MET A 138 -23.49 -4.03 -2.71
CA MET A 138 -23.43 -3.05 -1.62
C MET A 138 -23.46 -1.62 -2.14
N SER A 139 -24.35 -0.81 -1.58
CA SER A 139 -24.38 0.64 -1.74
C SER A 139 -23.13 1.29 -1.14
N PRO A 140 -22.76 2.52 -1.57
CA PRO A 140 -21.63 3.25 -1.00
C PRO A 140 -21.74 3.43 0.53
N LEU A 141 -22.96 3.65 1.04
CA LEU A 141 -23.19 3.79 2.48
C LEU A 141 -22.92 2.48 3.23
N GLN A 142 -23.37 1.34 2.69
CA GLN A 142 -23.07 0.02 3.26
C GLN A 142 -21.57 -0.26 3.26
N GLN A 143 -20.85 0.12 2.19
CA GLN A 143 -19.39 -0.01 2.13
C GLN A 143 -18.71 0.84 3.22
N THR A 144 -19.10 2.10 3.39
CA THR A 144 -18.56 2.97 4.45
C THR A 144 -18.71 2.36 5.84
N VAL A 145 -19.87 1.75 6.14
CA VAL A 145 -20.07 1.09 7.45
C VAL A 145 -19.16 -0.13 7.60
N VAL A 146 -18.98 -0.93 6.55
CA VAL A 146 -18.05 -2.06 6.57
C VAL A 146 -16.62 -1.58 6.79
N ASP A 147 -16.18 -0.52 6.12
CA ASP A 147 -14.83 0.04 6.26
C ASP A 147 -14.59 0.60 7.67
N ASP A 148 -15.57 1.30 8.25
CA ASP A 148 -15.52 1.76 9.64
C ASP A 148 -15.44 0.57 10.61
N CYS A 149 -16.17 -0.52 10.34
CA CYS A 149 -16.09 -1.74 11.14
C CYS A 149 -14.77 -2.50 10.96
N GLN A 150 -14.12 -2.45 9.79
CA GLN A 150 -12.78 -3.02 9.62
C GLN A 150 -11.79 -2.36 10.58
N ARG A 151 -11.89 -1.04 10.79
CA ARG A 151 -11.04 -0.32 11.77
C ARG A 151 -11.25 -0.82 13.19
N VAL A 152 -12.49 -1.10 13.58
CA VAL A 152 -12.83 -1.68 14.88
C VAL A 152 -12.22 -3.08 15.04
N VAL A 153 -12.28 -3.92 13.99
CA VAL A 153 -11.66 -5.26 13.97
C VAL A 153 -10.14 -5.17 14.16
N LEU A 154 -9.47 -4.25 13.45
CA LEU A 154 -8.02 -4.06 13.53
C LEU A 154 -7.57 -3.59 14.93
N ARG A 155 -8.37 -2.72 15.58
CA ARG A 155 -8.12 -2.27 16.95
C ARG A 155 -8.30 -3.42 17.96
N TRP A 156 -9.33 -4.26 17.77
CA TRP A 156 -9.51 -5.44 18.61
C TRP A 156 -8.35 -6.43 18.42
N LEU A 157 -7.94 -6.72 17.17
CA LEU A 157 -6.76 -7.54 16.91
C LEU A 157 -5.51 -7.02 17.64
N SER A 158 -5.31 -5.70 17.60
CA SER A 158 -4.20 -5.03 18.28
C SER A 158 -4.28 -5.14 19.81
N SER A 159 -5.49 -5.22 20.38
CA SER A 159 -5.67 -5.41 21.83
C SER A 159 -5.40 -6.83 22.30
N GLN A 160 -5.40 -7.81 21.40
CA GLN A 160 -5.23 -9.23 21.74
C GLN A 160 -3.77 -9.72 21.61
N ILE A 161 -2.91 -8.97 20.94
CA ILE A 161 -1.50 -9.31 20.76
C ILE A 161 -0.59 -8.24 21.37
N THR A 162 0.69 -8.58 21.57
CA THR A 162 1.68 -7.62 22.09
C THR A 162 1.96 -6.55 21.04
N SER A 163 2.29 -5.33 21.47
CA SER A 163 2.44 -4.18 20.57
C SER A 163 3.45 -4.43 19.45
N ASP A 164 4.56 -5.11 19.72
CA ASP A 164 5.55 -5.49 18.69
C ASP A 164 4.98 -6.45 17.64
N LYS A 165 4.16 -7.41 18.06
CA LYS A 165 3.49 -8.35 17.16
C LYS A 165 2.38 -7.65 16.38
N ALA A 166 1.63 -6.76 17.02
CA ALA A 166 0.62 -5.93 16.36
C ALA A 166 1.25 -5.08 15.26
N LYS A 167 2.40 -4.45 15.54
CA LYS A 167 3.18 -3.68 14.56
C LYS A 167 3.54 -4.56 13.36
N SER A 168 4.09 -5.76 13.58
CA SER A 168 4.46 -6.65 12.48
C SER A 168 3.25 -7.12 11.66
N VAL A 169 2.15 -7.52 12.32
CA VAL A 169 0.92 -8.00 11.67
C VAL A 169 0.27 -6.91 10.84
N LEU A 170 -0.01 -5.75 11.45
CA LEU A 170 -0.69 -4.65 10.76
C LEU A 170 0.15 -4.08 9.63
N ARG A 171 1.47 -3.91 9.82
CA ARG A 171 2.35 -3.48 8.72
C ARG A 171 2.33 -4.46 7.56
N GLY A 172 2.31 -5.76 7.83
CA GLY A 172 2.17 -6.77 6.79
C GLY A 172 0.88 -6.61 5.98
N LEU A 173 -0.25 -6.38 6.67
CA LEU A 173 -1.56 -6.17 6.05
C LEU A 173 -1.61 -4.89 5.20
N PHE A 174 -1.19 -3.75 5.76
CA PHE A 174 -1.25 -2.46 5.05
C PHE A 174 -0.25 -2.38 3.90
N ASN A 175 0.97 -2.90 4.07
CA ASN A 175 1.92 -2.96 2.96
C ASN A 175 1.42 -3.82 1.82
N CYS A 176 0.72 -4.91 2.13
CA CYS A 176 0.09 -5.66 1.07
C CYS A 176 -0.94 -4.81 0.30
N ASN A 177 -1.81 -4.08 0.99
CA ASN A 177 -2.78 -3.21 0.33
C ASN A 177 -2.11 -2.19 -0.60
N VAL A 178 -1.03 -1.57 -0.15
CA VAL A 178 -0.20 -0.67 -0.95
C VAL A 178 0.37 -1.37 -2.18
N ASN A 179 0.87 -2.59 -2.01
CA ASN A 179 1.53 -3.35 -3.06
C ASN A 179 0.61 -3.87 -4.16
N ARG A 180 -0.69 -4.02 -3.91
CA ARG A 180 -1.65 -4.59 -4.89
C ARG A 180 -2.04 -3.64 -6.02
N VAL A 181 -1.66 -2.37 -5.94
CA VAL A 181 -2.07 -1.33 -6.88
C VAL A 181 -0.86 -0.57 -7.40
N CYS A 182 -0.91 -0.15 -8.66
CA CYS A 182 0.03 0.86 -9.14
C CYS A 182 -0.40 2.23 -8.60
N PRO A 183 0.46 2.97 -7.89
CA PRO A 183 0.11 4.30 -7.37
C PRO A 183 0.32 5.43 -8.39
N LEU A 184 0.91 5.15 -9.55
CA LEU A 184 1.21 6.15 -10.57
C LEU A 184 -0.02 6.44 -11.43
N ASP A 185 -0.28 7.71 -11.67
CA ASP A 185 -1.24 8.15 -12.67
C ASP A 185 -0.59 8.16 -14.05
N PHE A 186 -1.28 7.60 -15.04
CA PHE A 186 -0.78 7.43 -16.41
C PHE A 186 -1.54 8.37 -17.36
N PRO A 187 -0.94 9.49 -17.79
CA PRO A 187 -1.51 10.38 -18.80
C PRO A 187 -1.74 9.68 -20.14
N ASP A 188 -2.48 10.30 -21.05
CA ASP A 188 -2.79 9.72 -22.37
C ASP A 188 -1.52 9.31 -23.16
N PRO A 189 -1.32 8.01 -23.48
CA PRO A 189 -0.11 7.52 -24.15
C PRO A 189 -0.20 7.66 -25.70
N SER A 190 -1.07 8.52 -26.23
CA SER A 190 -1.25 8.71 -27.69
C SER A 190 0.04 9.04 -28.43
N ALA A 191 0.95 9.80 -27.82
CA ALA A 191 2.24 10.13 -28.42
C ALA A 191 3.12 8.88 -28.59
N VAL A 192 3.19 8.04 -27.56
CA VAL A 192 3.91 6.76 -27.58
C VAL A 192 3.29 5.84 -28.63
N ALA A 193 1.96 5.69 -28.62
CA ALA A 193 1.26 4.83 -29.58
C ALA A 193 1.52 5.25 -31.05
N ARG A 194 1.49 6.54 -31.35
CA ARG A 194 1.77 7.02 -32.72
C ARG A 194 3.21 6.75 -33.15
N ASN A 195 4.19 6.98 -32.28
CA ASN A 195 5.60 6.82 -32.62
C ASN A 195 6.08 5.36 -32.59
N CYS A 196 5.36 4.48 -31.90
CA CYS A 196 5.69 3.06 -31.77
C CYS A 196 4.81 2.13 -32.63
N ALA A 197 3.88 2.65 -33.44
CA ALA A 197 3.01 1.83 -34.30
C ALA A 197 3.80 0.93 -35.29
N HIS A 198 5.00 1.37 -35.69
CA HIS A 198 5.97 0.61 -36.48
C HIS A 198 7.33 0.61 -35.76
N ALA A 199 7.35 0.14 -34.52
CA ALA A 199 8.50 0.29 -33.62
C ALA A 199 9.80 -0.27 -34.22
N LEU A 200 9.75 -1.37 -34.98
CA LEU A 200 10.92 -1.93 -35.67
C LEU A 200 11.50 -1.03 -36.78
N GLN A 201 10.72 -0.14 -37.38
CA GLN A 201 11.20 0.76 -38.45
C GLN A 201 11.75 2.08 -37.91
N ASN A 202 11.26 2.53 -36.74
CA ASN A 202 11.62 3.81 -36.14
C ASN A 202 11.96 3.65 -34.65
N GLN A 203 12.80 2.65 -34.33
CA GLN A 203 13.12 2.26 -32.95
C GLN A 203 13.56 3.45 -32.09
N THR A 204 14.51 4.26 -32.56
CA THR A 204 15.01 5.42 -31.81
C THR A 204 13.89 6.37 -31.42
N LYS A 205 13.00 6.72 -32.36
CA LYS A 205 11.89 7.64 -32.10
C LYS A 205 10.86 7.03 -31.15
N CYS A 206 10.57 5.74 -31.28
CA CYS A 206 9.70 5.01 -30.37
C CYS A 206 10.27 5.04 -28.95
N CYS A 207 11.53 4.62 -28.76
CA CYS A 207 12.16 4.53 -27.45
C CYS A 207 12.33 5.90 -26.79
N THR A 208 12.83 6.92 -27.50
CA THR A 208 12.92 8.27 -26.92
C THR A 208 11.55 8.82 -26.49
N THR A 209 10.47 8.49 -27.21
CA THR A 209 9.11 8.90 -26.81
C THR A 209 8.63 8.14 -25.57
N LEU A 210 8.90 6.82 -25.51
CA LEU A 210 8.55 5.98 -24.38
C LEU A 210 9.32 6.39 -23.11
N ASP A 211 10.62 6.60 -23.23
CA ASP A 211 11.50 7.02 -22.14
C ASP A 211 11.07 8.38 -21.59
N GLY A 212 10.74 9.33 -22.47
CA GLY A 212 10.21 10.63 -22.06
C GLY A 212 8.86 10.52 -21.34
N TYR A 213 7.98 9.60 -21.78
CA TYR A 213 6.70 9.34 -21.12
C TYR A 213 6.91 8.73 -19.72
N ILE A 214 7.71 7.68 -19.61
CA ILE A 214 8.04 7.02 -18.33
C ILE A 214 8.75 8.01 -17.39
N SER A 215 9.66 8.81 -17.92
CA SER A 215 10.37 9.85 -17.15
C SER A 215 9.43 10.88 -16.55
N GLY A 216 8.32 11.21 -17.22
CA GLY A 216 7.28 12.07 -16.64
C GLY A 216 6.48 11.39 -15.54
N VAL A 217 6.15 10.11 -15.73
CA VAL A 217 5.35 9.34 -14.77
C VAL A 217 6.13 9.02 -13.48
N GLN A 218 7.40 8.62 -13.58
CA GLN A 218 8.22 8.24 -12.43
C GLN A 218 8.47 9.37 -11.43
N GLN A 219 8.29 10.63 -11.83
CA GLN A 219 8.46 11.80 -10.96
C GLN A 219 7.38 11.89 -9.87
N GLN A 220 6.35 11.05 -9.90
CA GLN A 220 5.23 11.11 -8.97
C GLN A 220 5.52 10.50 -7.60
N SER A 221 6.31 9.42 -7.52
CA SER A 221 6.50 8.67 -6.26
C SER A 221 7.66 7.67 -6.33
N PHE A 222 8.18 7.31 -5.16
CA PHE A 222 8.92 6.05 -5.02
C PHE A 222 7.92 4.90 -4.94
N ILE A 223 8.18 3.80 -5.64
CA ILE A 223 7.31 2.62 -5.63
C ILE A 223 8.06 1.37 -5.20
N THR A 224 7.34 0.36 -4.72
CA THR A 224 7.94 -0.94 -4.42
C THR A 224 8.16 -1.78 -5.67
N ASN A 225 8.98 -2.82 -5.58
CA ASN A 225 9.14 -3.79 -6.68
C ASN A 225 7.80 -4.36 -7.17
N LEU A 226 6.88 -4.64 -6.24
CA LEU A 226 5.58 -5.20 -6.53
C LEU A 226 4.67 -4.18 -7.24
N GLN A 227 4.66 -2.94 -6.76
CA GLN A 227 3.95 -1.85 -7.42
C GLN A 227 4.50 -1.58 -8.83
N ALA A 228 5.83 -1.65 -9.03
CA ALA A 228 6.45 -1.48 -10.34
C ALA A 228 5.96 -2.50 -11.37
N ILE A 229 5.78 -3.78 -10.98
CA ILE A 229 5.19 -4.81 -11.84
C ILE A 229 3.77 -4.42 -12.26
N HIS A 230 2.96 -3.95 -11.31
CA HIS A 230 1.60 -3.49 -11.60
C HIS A 230 1.60 -2.25 -12.50
N CYS A 231 2.49 -1.29 -12.28
CA CYS A 231 2.62 -0.08 -13.09
C CYS A 231 3.05 -0.40 -14.53
N ALA A 232 4.08 -1.22 -14.71
CA ALA A 232 4.54 -1.68 -16.02
C ALA A 232 3.42 -2.39 -16.78
N THR A 233 2.66 -3.25 -16.11
CA THR A 233 1.53 -3.95 -16.72
C THR A 233 0.44 -2.96 -17.15
N SER A 234 0.05 -2.04 -16.27
CA SER A 234 -1.00 -1.04 -16.55
C SER A 234 -0.69 -0.23 -17.81
N LEU A 235 0.53 0.30 -17.91
CA LEU A 235 0.98 1.01 -19.12
C LEU A 235 0.98 0.10 -20.35
N GLY A 236 1.43 -1.15 -20.21
CA GLY A 236 1.44 -2.12 -21.31
C GLY A 236 0.03 -2.39 -21.84
N VAL A 237 -0.96 -2.57 -20.95
CA VAL A 237 -2.37 -2.75 -21.32
C VAL A 237 -2.91 -1.49 -22.00
N MET A 238 -2.57 -0.29 -21.51
CA MET A 238 -2.96 0.97 -22.14
C MET A 238 -2.43 1.10 -23.57
N LEU A 239 -1.17 0.71 -23.79
CA LEU A 239 -0.53 0.72 -25.12
C LEU A 239 -1.15 -0.32 -26.06
N GLN A 240 -1.46 -1.53 -25.55
CA GLN A 240 -2.15 -2.56 -26.33
C GLN A 240 -3.54 -2.13 -26.79
N ARG A 241 -4.30 -1.43 -25.94
CA ARG A 241 -5.59 -0.83 -26.32
C ARG A 241 -5.47 0.23 -27.40
N ARG A 242 -4.26 0.70 -27.70
CA ARG A 242 -3.92 1.63 -28.79
C ARG A 242 -3.22 0.93 -29.96
N ASN A 243 -3.43 -0.38 -30.11
CA ASN A 243 -2.91 -1.23 -31.19
C ASN A 243 -1.37 -1.39 -31.20
N ILE A 244 -0.70 -1.20 -30.07
CA ILE A 244 0.71 -1.60 -29.93
C ILE A 244 0.76 -3.08 -29.53
N THR A 245 1.09 -3.94 -30.49
CA THR A 245 1.14 -5.39 -30.31
C THR A 245 2.54 -5.90 -29.99
N GLU A 246 3.57 -5.21 -30.47
CA GLU A 246 4.97 -5.53 -30.21
C GLU A 246 5.37 -5.18 -28.78
N ASN A 247 6.23 -6.00 -28.18
CA ASN A 247 6.79 -5.74 -26.86
C ASN A 247 7.86 -4.64 -26.93
N ILE A 248 7.41 -3.39 -26.87
CA ILE A 248 8.31 -2.23 -26.93
C ILE A 248 9.17 -2.06 -25.66
N TYR A 249 8.81 -2.72 -24.55
CA TYR A 249 9.65 -2.70 -23.33
C TYR A 249 10.97 -3.42 -23.56
N ILE A 250 10.94 -4.59 -24.21
CA ILE A 250 12.17 -5.30 -24.58
C ILE A 250 12.97 -4.49 -25.61
N LEU A 251 12.29 -3.90 -26.60
CA LEU A 251 12.92 -3.12 -27.65
C LEU A 251 13.68 -1.88 -27.11
N CYS A 252 13.11 -1.25 -26.09
CA CYS A 252 13.64 -0.02 -25.50
C CYS A 252 14.34 -0.25 -24.15
N HIS A 253 14.57 -1.50 -23.76
CA HIS A 253 15.26 -1.88 -22.52
C HIS A 253 14.62 -1.30 -21.24
N VAL A 254 13.28 -1.22 -21.21
CA VAL A 254 12.53 -0.72 -20.04
C VAL A 254 12.62 -1.74 -18.90
N ASN A 255 13.02 -1.24 -17.73
CA ASN A 255 13.15 -2.00 -16.48
C ASN A 255 12.12 -1.56 -15.45
N LEU A 256 11.91 -2.38 -14.43
CA LEU A 256 10.98 -2.06 -13.33
C LEU A 256 11.37 -0.76 -12.60
N LYS A 257 12.67 -0.50 -12.45
CA LYS A 257 13.18 0.68 -11.74
C LYS A 257 12.84 2.00 -12.44
N ASP A 258 12.57 1.96 -13.74
CA ASP A 258 12.28 3.15 -14.56
C ASP A 258 10.90 3.75 -14.21
N PHE A 259 10.05 3.00 -13.50
CA PHE A 259 8.76 3.49 -13.02
C PHE A 259 8.85 4.19 -11.65
N SER A 260 10.02 4.18 -11.00
CA SER A 260 10.22 4.78 -9.67
C SER A 260 11.05 6.05 -9.76
N LEU A 261 10.83 6.99 -8.83
CA LEU A 261 11.63 8.21 -8.75
C LEU A 261 13.14 7.87 -8.71
N GLN A 262 13.90 8.46 -9.64
CA GLN A 262 15.35 8.30 -9.70
C GLN A 262 15.99 9.12 -8.58
N ALA A 263 16.87 8.51 -7.78
CA ALA A 263 17.57 9.25 -6.73
C ALA A 263 18.60 10.20 -7.36
N PHE A 264 18.56 11.48 -6.98
CA PHE A 264 19.50 12.49 -7.47
C PHE A 264 20.95 12.07 -7.17
N GLY A 265 21.79 11.93 -8.20
CA GLY A 265 23.24 11.72 -8.06
C GLY A 265 23.81 10.47 -8.74
N SER A 266 22.98 9.59 -9.30
CA SER A 266 23.44 8.45 -10.09
C SER A 266 22.61 8.34 -11.35
N GLU A 267 23.23 8.61 -12.50
CA GLU A 267 22.61 8.55 -13.83
C GLU A 267 22.08 7.14 -14.19
N ASP A 268 22.38 6.11 -13.37
CA ASP A 268 22.05 4.70 -13.60
C ASP A 268 21.26 3.98 -12.48
N ALA A 269 20.80 4.65 -11.41
CA ALA A 269 20.14 3.97 -10.29
C ALA A 269 18.71 4.48 -9.99
N GLY A 270 17.73 3.83 -10.61
CA GLY A 270 16.35 3.87 -10.14
C GLY A 270 16.24 3.10 -8.83
N CYS A 271 15.59 3.72 -7.83
CA CYS A 271 15.43 3.12 -6.51
C CYS A 271 14.03 2.53 -6.37
N LEU A 272 13.93 1.20 -6.28
CA LEU A 272 12.70 0.55 -5.86
C LEU A 272 12.72 0.26 -4.36
N LEU A 273 11.61 0.51 -3.69
CA LEU A 273 11.44 0.18 -2.29
C LEU A 273 11.18 -1.31 -2.11
N ARG A 274 11.55 -1.82 -0.93
CA ARG A 274 11.24 -3.21 -0.55
C ARG A 274 9.74 -3.42 -0.57
N SER A 275 9.31 -4.56 -1.12
CA SER A 275 7.91 -4.97 -1.01
C SER A 275 7.54 -5.34 0.43
N LEU A 276 8.54 -5.65 1.27
CA LEU A 276 8.39 -5.87 2.70
C LEU A 276 8.40 -4.55 3.48
N PRO A 277 7.68 -4.48 4.62
CA PRO A 277 7.71 -3.31 5.49
C PRO A 277 9.12 -2.92 5.91
N SER A 278 9.54 -1.74 5.44
CA SER A 278 10.82 -1.14 5.81
C SER A 278 10.56 0.13 6.62
N ASP A 279 11.44 0.39 7.58
CA ASP A 279 11.45 1.64 8.33
C ASP A 279 12.28 2.68 7.59
N VAL A 280 11.83 3.93 7.65
CA VAL A 280 12.68 5.06 7.32
C VAL A 280 13.64 5.21 8.49
N THR A 281 14.94 5.24 8.21
CA THR A 281 15.97 5.43 9.22
C THR A 281 16.28 6.90 9.34
N ASP A 282 16.31 7.42 10.57
CA ASP A 282 16.82 8.76 10.84
C ASP A 282 18.19 8.64 11.51
N ASP A 283 19.23 9.10 10.81
CA ASP A 283 20.58 9.17 11.34
C ASP A 283 20.99 10.64 11.54
N LYS A 284 21.65 10.94 12.66
CA LYS A 284 21.98 12.33 13.02
C LYS A 284 22.97 12.99 12.06
N SER A 285 23.71 12.21 11.28
CA SER A 285 24.73 12.71 10.34
C SER A 285 24.22 12.78 8.89
N SER A 286 23.32 11.87 8.49
CA SER A 286 22.82 11.74 7.12
C SER A 286 21.33 12.11 6.97
N GLY A 287 20.65 12.37 8.08
CA GLY A 287 19.22 12.69 8.14
C GLY A 287 18.33 11.48 7.84
N ILE A 288 17.15 11.78 7.29
CA ILE A 288 16.14 10.78 6.90
C ILE A 288 16.63 10.00 5.67
N SER A 289 16.81 8.70 5.83
CA SER A 289 17.29 7.75 4.81
C SER A 289 16.37 6.52 4.70
N PHE A 290 16.41 5.85 3.55
CA PHE A 290 15.69 4.61 3.29
C PHE A 290 16.51 3.71 2.35
N THR A 291 16.27 2.40 2.43
CA THR A 291 17.03 1.41 1.66
C THR A 291 16.29 1.01 0.38
N CYS A 292 16.96 1.13 -0.75
CA CYS A 292 16.49 0.57 -2.02
C CYS A 292 16.68 -0.95 -2.03
N ASP A 293 15.67 -1.69 -2.48
CA ASP A 293 15.69 -3.16 -2.58
C ASP A 293 16.35 -3.64 -3.86
N LEU A 294 16.02 -3.00 -4.98
CA LEU A 294 16.51 -3.33 -6.30
C LEU A 294 17.13 -2.08 -6.92
N ASN A 295 18.41 -2.16 -7.23
CA ASN A 295 19.09 -1.34 -8.24
C ASN A 295 19.29 -2.11 -9.56
N ASP A 296 18.87 -3.38 -9.60
CA ASP A 296 19.11 -4.27 -10.73
C ASP A 296 18.21 -3.92 -11.93
N ASN A 297 18.73 -4.14 -13.14
CA ASN A 297 18.02 -3.93 -14.41
C ASN A 297 17.06 -5.10 -14.70
N ILE A 298 16.06 -5.31 -13.82
CA ILE A 298 15.02 -6.31 -14.06
C ILE A 298 14.08 -5.81 -15.17
N PRO A 299 13.93 -6.54 -16.29
CA PRO A 299 13.08 -6.12 -17.39
C PRO A 299 11.61 -5.96 -16.95
N ALA A 300 10.97 -4.90 -17.40
CA ALA A 300 9.56 -4.65 -17.16
C ALA A 300 8.70 -5.67 -17.92
N PRO A 301 7.66 -6.26 -17.29
CA PRO A 301 6.80 -7.23 -17.93
C PRO A 301 5.88 -6.56 -18.96
N TRP A 302 5.82 -7.14 -20.16
CA TRP A 302 4.81 -6.80 -21.15
C TRP A 302 3.61 -7.75 -21.01
N PRO A 303 2.38 -7.24 -20.90
CA PRO A 303 1.21 -8.09 -20.74
C PRO A 303 1.02 -8.97 -21.98
N LEU A 304 0.80 -10.28 -21.80
CA LEU A 304 0.60 -11.20 -22.92
C LEU A 304 -0.83 -11.14 -23.51
N VAL A 305 -1.79 -10.62 -22.75
CA VAL A 305 -3.20 -10.53 -23.16
C VAL A 305 -3.78 -9.18 -22.70
N PRO A 306 -4.48 -8.42 -23.56
CA PRO A 306 -5.13 -7.15 -23.18
C PRO A 306 -6.24 -7.29 -22.11
N HIS A 307 -6.57 -8.53 -21.72
CA HIS A 307 -7.72 -8.89 -20.87
C HIS A 307 -7.30 -9.72 -19.64
N SER A 308 -6.00 -10.01 -19.45
CA SER A 308 -5.58 -10.65 -18.21
C SER A 308 -5.66 -9.64 -17.07
N SER A 309 -6.36 -10.02 -15.99
CA SER A 309 -6.16 -9.42 -14.67
C SER A 309 -4.67 -9.25 -14.42
N THR A 310 -4.30 -8.10 -13.85
CA THR A 310 -2.94 -7.72 -13.47
C THR A 310 -2.12 -8.95 -13.08
N PRO A 311 -0.94 -9.21 -13.69
CA PRO A 311 -0.15 -10.38 -13.37
C PRO A 311 0.08 -10.34 -11.87
N SER A 312 -0.44 -11.36 -11.17
CA SER A 312 -0.16 -11.49 -9.76
C SER A 312 1.33 -11.83 -9.67
N SER A 313 2.11 -11.02 -8.96
CA SER A 313 3.50 -11.34 -8.60
C SER A 313 3.64 -12.58 -7.72
N CYS A 314 2.51 -13.23 -7.48
CA CYS A 314 2.27 -14.45 -6.74
C CYS A 314 2.39 -15.71 -7.59
N ASN A 315 2.57 -15.55 -8.91
CA ASN A 315 2.97 -16.65 -9.76
C ASN A 315 4.43 -17.01 -9.45
N LYS A 316 4.67 -18.24 -8.98
CA LYS A 316 6.00 -18.83 -8.70
C LYS A 316 6.99 -18.78 -9.89
N GLN A 317 6.54 -18.40 -11.09
CA GLN A 317 7.36 -18.30 -12.29
C GLN A 317 8.05 -16.93 -12.48
N ILE A 318 7.60 -15.87 -11.80
CA ILE A 318 8.41 -14.66 -11.71
C ILE A 318 9.41 -14.92 -10.59
N ASN A 319 10.53 -15.57 -10.94
CA ASN A 319 11.69 -15.61 -10.08
C ASN A 319 12.16 -14.16 -9.90
N MET A 320 11.58 -13.42 -8.95
CA MET A 320 12.28 -12.27 -8.40
C MET A 320 13.62 -12.81 -7.90
N PRO A 321 14.75 -12.31 -8.44
CA PRO A 321 16.05 -12.83 -8.06
C PRO A 321 16.14 -12.84 -6.54
N ALA A 322 16.56 -13.99 -6.00
CA ALA A 322 16.75 -14.14 -4.57
C ALA A 322 17.67 -13.01 -4.08
N PHE A 323 17.21 -12.34 -3.03
CA PHE A 323 17.93 -11.36 -2.21
C PHE A 323 19.45 -11.36 -2.45
N PRO A 324 20.03 -10.29 -3.01
CA PRO A 324 21.40 -9.96 -2.70
C PRO A 324 21.47 -9.77 -1.17
N ALA A 325 22.32 -10.54 -0.51
CA ALA A 325 22.68 -10.25 0.88
C ALA A 325 23.10 -8.78 0.94
N ALA A 326 22.59 -8.03 1.91
CA ALA A 326 22.93 -6.62 2.10
C ALA A 326 24.46 -6.48 2.08
N THR A 327 25.01 -6.02 0.96
CA THR A 327 26.38 -5.54 0.93
C THR A 327 26.34 -4.18 1.60
N SER A 328 26.67 -4.19 2.90
CA SER A 328 27.14 -3.01 3.60
C SER A 328 28.34 -2.45 2.83
N ALA A 329 28.11 -1.46 1.97
CA ALA A 329 29.18 -0.73 1.33
C ALA A 329 28.70 0.66 0.91
N TRP A 330 28.69 1.58 1.88
CA TRP A 330 28.97 3.00 1.64
C TRP A 330 29.78 3.51 2.84
N ASN A 331 31.09 3.70 2.61
CA ASN A 331 31.92 4.68 3.32
C ASN A 331 31.66 6.04 2.68
#